data_AF-A0AAJ4N683-F1
#
_entry.id   AF-A0AAJ4N683-F1
#
_cell.length_a   1.000
_cell.length_b   1.000
_cell.length_c   1.000
_cell.angle_alpha   90.00
_cell.angle_beta   90.00
_cell.angle_gamma   90.00
#
_symmetry.space_group_name_H-M   'P 1'
#
loop_
_entity.id
_entity.type
_entity.pdbx_description
1 polymer ?
#
loop_
_entity_poly.entity_id
_entity_poly.type
_entity_poly.pdbx_seq_one_letter_code
_entity_poly.pdbx_strand_id
1 'polypeptide(L)'
;MTSILTNVSAMTALNTLRRTDTQLTDTSQQMSSGLRVAVASDNAAYWSISTSMRSDVGAMETVTDSLGLAMGIVDTAYAAMETVRQSFLEIRNLATTASDMPQPGMKDAIKPTFSLAVGRLQDRREDTASPGPSEGGDAVGVVRGREHDLPRQERSR
;
A
#
# COMPACT_ATOMS: atom_id res chain seq x y z
N MET A 1 30.34 -38.09 -53.54
CA MET A 1 28.99 -38.52 -53.94
C MET A 1 28.16 -37.28 -54.24
N THR A 2 27.93 -36.99 -55.52
CA THR A 2 27.07 -35.91 -55.99
C THR A 2 25.84 -36.55 -56.63
N SER A 3 24.74 -36.59 -55.89
CA SER A 3 23.43 -36.97 -56.41
C SER A 3 22.76 -35.72 -56.99
N ILE A 4 22.25 -35.80 -58.23
CA ILE A 4 21.49 -34.69 -58.87
C ILE A 4 20.18 -34.43 -58.11
N LEU A 5 19.61 -35.46 -57.48
CA LEU A 5 18.31 -35.41 -56.83
C LEU A 5 18.39 -35.07 -55.33
N THR A 6 19.57 -35.23 -54.71
CA THR A 6 19.74 -35.08 -53.26
C THR A 6 20.95 -34.23 -52.96
N ASN A 7 20.72 -32.97 -52.61
CA ASN A 7 21.76 -32.02 -52.28
C ASN A 7 21.99 -31.97 -50.76
N VAL A 8 23.00 -32.71 -50.29
CA VAL A 8 23.36 -32.80 -48.86
C VAL A 8 23.86 -31.47 -48.31
N SER A 9 24.54 -30.63 -49.11
CA SER A 9 24.98 -29.30 -48.64
C SER A 9 23.80 -28.36 -48.45
N ALA A 10 22.81 -28.40 -49.34
CA ALA A 10 21.57 -27.62 -49.18
C ALA A 10 20.75 -28.09 -47.97
N MET A 11 20.65 -29.40 -47.72
CA MET A 11 19.97 -29.91 -46.52
C MET A 11 20.68 -29.50 -45.22
N THR A 12 22.02 -29.49 -45.23
CA THR A 12 22.83 -29.04 -44.09
C THR A 12 22.64 -27.54 -43.85
N ALA A 13 22.68 -26.73 -44.91
CA ALA A 13 22.41 -25.30 -44.84
C ALA A 13 21.00 -25.00 -44.31
N LEU A 14 19.98 -25.76 -44.76
CA LEU A 14 18.61 -25.62 -44.27
C LEU A 14 18.48 -25.98 -42.79
N ASN A 15 19.19 -27.02 -42.32
CA ASN A 15 19.21 -27.37 -40.91
C ASN A 15 19.87 -26.27 -40.06
N THR A 16 20.97 -25.69 -40.55
CA THR A 16 21.60 -24.53 -39.90
C THR A 16 20.66 -23.32 -39.87
N LEU A 17 20.00 -23.01 -41.00
CA LEU A 17 19.06 -21.88 -41.07
C LEU A 17 17.91 -22.06 -40.08
N ARG A 18 17.30 -23.25 -39.99
CA ARG A 18 16.25 -23.55 -39.02
C ARG A 18 16.73 -23.37 -37.58
N ARG A 19 17.96 -23.79 -37.26
CA ARG A 19 18.54 -23.57 -35.91
C ARG A 19 18.76 -22.09 -35.63
N THR A 20 19.26 -21.31 -36.59
CA THR A 20 19.44 -19.86 -36.44
C THR A 20 18.09 -19.16 -36.25
N ASP A 21 17.07 -19.55 -37.00
CA ASP A 21 15.71 -19.00 -36.90
C ASP A 21 15.09 -19.25 -35.52
N THR A 22 15.25 -20.47 -34.98
CA THR A 22 14.83 -20.77 -33.60
C THR A 22 15.57 -19.93 -32.57
N GLN A 23 16.89 -19.78 -32.69
CA GLN A 23 17.69 -18.96 -31.76
C GLN A 23 17.33 -17.47 -31.83
N LEU A 24 17.03 -16.96 -33.02
CA LEU A 24 16.59 -15.59 -33.22
C LEU A 24 15.22 -15.35 -32.56
N THR A 25 14.30 -16.31 -32.70
CA THR A 25 12.99 -16.26 -32.06
C THR A 25 13.10 -16.21 -30.54
N ASP A 26 13.93 -17.08 -29.94
CA ASP A 26 14.16 -17.10 -28.50
C ASP A 26 14.79 -15.79 -28.01
N THR A 27 15.79 -15.28 -28.73
CA THR A 27 16.45 -14.01 -28.41
C THR A 27 15.47 -12.84 -28.52
N SER A 28 14.61 -12.83 -29.54
CA SER A 28 13.57 -11.81 -29.71
C SER A 28 12.55 -11.84 -28.59
N GLN A 29 12.15 -13.03 -28.11
CA GLN A 29 11.26 -13.18 -26.95
C GLN A 29 11.92 -12.68 -25.66
N GLN A 30 13.20 -12.99 -25.44
CA GLN A 30 13.95 -12.47 -24.29
C GLN A 30 14.11 -10.95 -24.36
N MET A 31 14.35 -10.40 -25.56
CA MET A 31 14.42 -8.95 -25.77
C MET A 31 13.08 -8.27 -25.52
N SER A 32 11.96 -8.86 -25.98
CA SER A 32 10.62 -8.31 -25.81
C SER A 32 10.12 -8.40 -24.36
N SER A 33 10.48 -9.47 -23.64
CA SER A 33 10.05 -9.67 -22.25
C SER A 33 11.02 -9.07 -21.23
N GLY A 34 12.27 -8.82 -21.62
CA GLY A 34 13.37 -8.46 -20.72
C GLY A 34 13.79 -9.60 -19.78
N LEU A 35 13.20 -10.80 -19.92
CA LEU A 35 13.42 -11.94 -19.04
C LEU A 35 14.23 -13.00 -19.77
N ARG A 36 15.34 -13.42 -19.17
CA ARG A 36 16.14 -14.56 -19.67
C ARG A 36 15.39 -15.90 -19.56
N VAL A 37 14.49 -16.02 -18.58
CA VAL A 37 13.65 -17.20 -18.33
C VAL A 37 12.22 -16.69 -18.14
N ALA A 38 11.41 -16.76 -19.18
CA ALA A 38 10.05 -16.24 -19.16
C ALA A 38 9.06 -17.30 -18.65
N VAL A 39 9.24 -18.55 -19.08
CA VAL A 39 8.34 -19.66 -18.77
C VAL A 39 9.06 -20.79 -18.03
N ALA A 40 8.30 -21.60 -17.29
CA ALA A 40 8.84 -22.72 -16.53
C ALA A 40 9.50 -23.80 -17.42
N SER A 41 9.11 -23.87 -18.69
CA SER A 41 9.71 -24.79 -19.67
C SER A 41 11.13 -24.42 -20.06
N ASP A 42 11.52 -23.15 -19.96
CA ASP A 42 12.88 -22.71 -20.33
C ASP A 42 13.89 -23.16 -19.26
N ASN A 43 13.52 -23.01 -17.99
CA ASN A 43 14.27 -23.51 -16.85
C ASN A 43 13.44 -23.50 -15.57
N ALA A 44 12.91 -24.66 -15.16
CA ALA A 44 12.02 -24.76 -13.99
C ALA A 44 12.70 -24.33 -12.67
N ALA A 45 14.01 -24.56 -12.51
CA ALA A 45 14.74 -24.19 -11.31
C ALA A 45 14.91 -22.67 -11.20
N TYR A 46 15.41 -22.01 -12.25
CA TYR A 46 15.54 -20.55 -12.24
C TYR A 46 14.19 -19.84 -12.26
N TRP A 47 13.19 -20.40 -12.94
CA TRP A 47 11.84 -19.86 -12.94
C TRP A 47 11.21 -19.92 -11.54
N SER A 48 11.29 -21.05 -10.84
CA SER A 48 10.73 -21.17 -9.47
C SER A 48 11.43 -20.25 -8.47
N ILE A 49 12.75 -20.13 -8.49
CA ILE A 49 13.50 -19.20 -7.63
C ILE A 49 13.11 -17.75 -7.95
N SER A 50 13.12 -17.35 -9.23
CA SER A 50 12.78 -15.97 -9.61
C SER A 50 11.32 -15.61 -9.35
N THR A 51 10.41 -16.57 -9.44
CA THR A 51 9.00 -16.40 -9.07
C THR A 51 8.83 -16.28 -7.56
N SER A 52 9.52 -17.10 -6.76
CA SER A 52 9.54 -16.93 -5.29
C SER A 52 10.08 -15.56 -4.92
N MET A 53 11.21 -15.14 -5.50
CA MET A 53 11.79 -13.83 -5.24
C MET A 53 10.85 -12.67 -5.62
N ARG A 54 10.13 -12.76 -6.75
CA ARG A 54 9.10 -11.77 -7.12
C ARG A 54 7.96 -11.73 -6.11
N SER A 55 7.51 -12.89 -5.63
CA SER A 55 6.50 -12.98 -4.58
C SER A 55 6.98 -12.33 -3.27
N ASP A 56 8.23 -12.60 -2.89
CA ASP A 56 8.84 -12.02 -1.70
C ASP A 56 8.95 -10.49 -1.82
N VAL A 57 9.33 -9.96 -2.99
CA VAL A 57 9.36 -8.53 -3.24
C VAL A 57 7.97 -7.89 -3.11
N GLY A 58 6.91 -8.50 -3.67
CA GLY A 58 5.55 -7.99 -3.52
C GLY A 58 5.05 -8.03 -2.07
N ALA A 59 5.42 -9.06 -1.31
CA ALA A 59 5.13 -9.12 0.12
C ALA A 59 5.87 -8.01 0.90
N MET A 60 7.15 -7.75 0.58
CA MET A 60 7.91 -6.67 1.19
C MET A 60 7.37 -5.28 0.86
N GLU A 61 6.85 -5.06 -0.35
CA GLU A 61 6.17 -3.82 -0.73
C GLU A 61 4.93 -3.59 0.15
N THR A 62 4.12 -4.63 0.36
CA THR A 62 2.94 -4.58 1.25
C THR A 62 3.34 -4.28 2.69
N VAL A 63 4.42 -4.91 3.18
CA VAL A 63 4.95 -4.61 4.52
C VAL A 63 5.42 -3.16 4.61
N THR A 64 6.08 -2.65 3.58
CA THR A 64 6.56 -1.26 3.54
C THR A 64 5.41 -0.26 3.57
N ASP A 65 4.33 -0.51 2.83
CA ASP A 65 3.11 0.30 2.88
C ASP A 65 2.47 0.29 4.29
N SER A 66 2.37 -0.89 4.91
CA SER A 66 1.86 -1.03 6.28
C SER A 66 2.72 -0.29 7.31
N LEU A 67 4.05 -0.26 7.13
CA LEU A 67 4.97 0.52 7.95
C LEU A 67 4.78 2.02 7.73
N GLY A 68 4.54 2.46 6.50
CA GLY A 68 4.19 3.84 6.17
C GLY A 68 2.95 4.31 6.92
N LEU A 69 1.88 3.50 6.89
CA LEU A 69 0.67 3.75 7.64
C LEU A 69 0.91 3.76 9.15
N ALA A 70 1.66 2.79 9.67
CA ALA A 70 2.00 2.70 11.09
C ALA A 70 2.78 3.92 11.58
N MET A 71 3.73 4.43 10.77
CA MET A 71 4.45 5.67 11.09
C MET A 71 3.49 6.85 11.22
N GLY A 72 2.53 7.01 10.31
CA GLY A 72 1.50 8.06 10.43
C GLY A 72 0.64 7.94 11.69
N ILE A 73 0.29 6.71 12.09
CA ILE A 73 -0.42 6.45 13.36
C ILE A 73 0.46 6.84 14.56
N VAL A 74 1.76 6.52 14.53
CA VAL A 74 2.68 6.89 15.61
C VAL A 74 2.87 8.41 15.69
N ASP A 75 2.98 9.11 14.55
CA ASP A 75 3.10 10.58 14.52
C ASP A 75 1.85 11.27 15.07
N THR A 76 0.67 10.79 14.70
CA THR A 76 -0.60 11.31 15.25
C THR A 76 -0.72 11.03 16.75
N ALA A 77 -0.32 9.84 17.22
CA ALA A 77 -0.27 9.53 18.64
C ALA A 77 0.72 10.42 19.39
N TYR A 78 1.88 10.74 18.80
CA TYR A 78 2.86 11.64 19.38
C TYR A 78 2.32 13.07 19.49
N ALA A 79 1.66 13.57 18.45
CA ALA A 79 0.98 14.86 18.48
C ALA A 79 -0.10 14.91 19.57
N ALA A 80 -0.91 13.85 19.71
CA ALA A 80 -1.90 13.74 20.78
C ALA A 80 -1.25 13.75 22.18
N MET A 81 -0.15 13.02 22.38
CA MET A 81 0.58 13.00 23.64
C MET A 81 1.17 14.37 24.01
N GLU A 82 1.62 15.15 23.03
CA GLU A 82 2.06 16.52 23.24
C GLU A 82 0.92 17.41 23.77
N THR A 83 -0.31 17.24 23.25
CA THR A 83 -1.47 17.97 23.79
C THR A 83 -1.78 17.61 25.24
N VAL A 84 -1.71 16.32 25.59
CA VAL A 84 -1.91 15.84 26.95
C VAL A 84 -0.85 16.41 27.89
N ARG A 85 0.41 16.46 27.45
CA ARG A 85 1.52 17.07 28.21
C ARG A 85 1.25 18.54 28.51
N GLN A 86 0.76 19.29 27.53
CA GLN A 86 0.41 20.70 27.73
C GLN A 86 -0.72 20.88 28.74
N SER A 87 -1.75 20.03 28.70
CA SER A 87 -2.82 20.06 29.70
C SER A 87 -2.32 19.75 31.12
N PHE A 88 -1.38 18.81 31.28
CA PHE A 88 -0.76 18.56 32.59
C PHE A 88 0.07 19.75 33.09
N LEU A 89 0.77 20.46 32.21
CA LEU A 89 1.46 21.70 32.57
C LEU A 89 0.48 22.80 33.01
N GLU A 90 -0.64 22.95 32.31
CA GLU A 90 -1.69 23.89 32.69
C GLU A 90 -2.25 23.57 34.08
N ILE A 91 -2.62 22.31 34.34
CA ILE A 91 -3.09 21.86 35.66
C ILE A 91 -2.06 22.14 36.76
N ARG A 92 -0.78 21.84 36.50
CA ARG A 92 0.31 22.12 37.45
C ARG A 92 0.38 23.62 37.76
N ASN A 93 0.35 24.48 36.74
CA ASN A 93 0.42 25.92 36.91
C ASN A 93 -0.79 26.48 37.68
N LEU A 94 -2.00 25.98 37.40
CA LEU A 94 -3.18 26.34 38.20
C LEU A 94 -3.02 25.89 39.66
N ALA A 95 -2.53 24.66 39.90
CA ALA A 95 -2.35 24.13 41.25
C ALA A 95 -1.31 24.94 42.06
N THR A 96 -0.19 25.34 41.44
CA THR A 96 0.81 26.20 42.10
C THR A 96 0.25 27.59 42.36
N THR A 97 -0.46 28.19 41.38
CA THR A 97 -1.08 29.52 41.56
C THR A 97 -2.12 29.50 42.68
N ALA A 98 -2.93 28.44 42.76
CA ALA A 98 -3.90 28.27 43.84
C ALA A 98 -3.20 28.08 45.21
N SER A 99 -2.07 27.37 45.24
CA SER A 99 -1.29 27.17 46.47
C SER A 99 -0.67 28.48 47.01
N ASP A 100 -0.42 29.46 46.15
CA ASP A 100 0.12 30.78 46.51
C ASP A 100 -0.97 31.82 46.86
N MET A 101 -2.27 31.50 46.74
CA MET A 101 -3.36 32.43 47.09
C MET A 101 -3.72 32.39 48.60
N PRO A 102 -3.71 33.52 49.33
CA PRO A 102 -4.09 33.55 50.75
C PRO A 102 -5.60 33.35 50.92
N GLN A 103 -6.00 32.37 51.74
CA GLN A 103 -7.38 31.94 52.01
C GLN A 103 -8.20 33.07 52.67
N PRO A 104 -9.34 33.51 52.10
CA PRO A 104 -10.59 32.74 52.16
C PRO A 104 -11.47 32.86 50.89
N GLY A 105 -11.94 31.75 50.33
CA GLY A 105 -12.80 31.72 49.11
C GLY A 105 -12.42 30.66 48.06
N MET A 106 -11.26 30.02 48.28
CA MET A 106 -10.64 28.93 47.49
C MET A 106 -11.61 27.85 46.96
N LYS A 107 -12.67 27.54 47.70
CA LYS A 107 -13.56 26.39 47.43
C LYS A 107 -14.63 26.69 46.37
N ASP A 108 -15.03 27.95 46.22
CA ASP A 108 -16.12 28.37 45.34
C ASP A 108 -15.60 28.75 43.93
N ALA A 109 -14.34 29.21 43.83
CA ALA A 109 -13.70 29.50 42.54
C ALA A 109 -13.10 28.25 41.88
N ILE A 110 -12.56 27.30 42.64
CA ILE A 110 -11.81 26.17 42.05
C ILE A 110 -12.72 25.08 41.45
N LYS A 111 -13.86 24.79 42.07
CA LYS A 111 -14.79 23.76 41.56
C LYS A 111 -15.30 24.01 40.12
N PRO A 112 -15.75 25.23 39.76
CA PRO A 112 -16.19 25.50 38.40
C PRO A 112 -15.04 25.50 37.40
N THR A 113 -13.86 26.04 37.76
CA THR A 113 -12.70 26.07 36.84
C THR A 113 -12.13 24.68 36.58
N PHE A 114 -12.11 23.81 37.60
CA PHE A 114 -11.70 22.42 37.44
C PHE A 114 -12.69 21.63 36.58
N SER A 115 -14.00 21.81 36.79
CA SER A 115 -15.03 21.16 35.95
C SER A 115 -14.96 21.65 34.50
N LEU A 116 -14.67 22.93 34.29
CA LEU A 116 -14.47 23.49 32.95
C LEU A 116 -13.20 22.96 32.27
N ALA A 117 -12.11 22.77 33.02
CA ALA A 117 -10.89 22.15 32.51
C ALA A 117 -11.12 20.67 32.16
N VAL A 118 -11.84 19.92 33.00
CA VAL A 118 -12.22 18.53 32.73
C VAL A 118 -13.15 18.43 31.52
N GLY A 119 -14.10 19.35 31.36
CA GLY A 119 -14.98 19.42 30.18
C GLY A 119 -14.22 19.70 28.89
N ARG A 120 -13.27 20.65 28.90
CA ARG A 120 -12.40 20.91 27.74
C ARG A 120 -11.49 19.73 27.38
N LEU A 121 -11.12 18.91 28.37
CA LEU A 121 -10.38 17.67 28.15
C LEU A 121 -11.25 16.55 27.58
N GLN A 122 -12.56 16.59 27.83
CA GLN A 122 -13.53 15.65 27.27
C GLN A 122 -13.89 16.02 25.83
N ASP A 123 -14.18 17.29 25.54
CA ASP A 123 -14.42 17.78 24.16
C ASP A 123 -13.20 17.54 23.24
N ARG A 124 -11.98 17.75 23.75
CA ARG A 124 -10.76 17.57 22.96
C ARG A 124 -10.46 16.10 22.65
N ARG A 125 -11.02 15.15 23.41
CA ARG A 125 -10.95 13.71 23.07
C ARG A 125 -11.83 13.35 21.89
N GLU A 126 -12.95 14.04 21.69
CA GLU A 126 -13.85 13.81 20.55
C GLU A 126 -13.23 14.29 19.22
N ASP A 127 -12.48 15.40 19.25
CA ASP A 127 -11.78 15.93 18.07
C ASP A 127 -10.64 15.02 17.59
N THR A 128 -9.99 14.28 18.50
CA THR A 128 -8.92 13.32 18.16
C THR A 128 -9.43 11.94 17.73
N ALA A 129 -10.73 11.67 17.86
CA ALA A 129 -11.35 10.38 17.55
C ALA A 129 -12.00 10.31 16.17
N SER A 130 -11.94 11.39 15.38
CA SER A 130 -12.39 11.39 13.99
C SER A 130 -11.18 11.27 13.06
N PRO A 131 -10.72 10.04 12.72
CA PRO A 131 -9.98 9.88 11.49
C PRO A 131 -10.99 10.16 10.37
N GLY A 132 -10.93 11.37 9.80
CA GLY A 132 -11.66 11.68 8.59
C GLY A 132 -11.38 10.60 7.53
N PRO A 133 -12.40 10.15 6.77
CA PRO A 133 -12.15 9.21 5.70
C PRO A 133 -11.33 9.92 4.62
N SER A 134 -10.06 9.52 4.51
CA SER A 134 -9.31 9.40 3.25
C SER A 134 -9.38 10.57 2.25
N GLU A 135 -8.41 11.50 2.32
CA GLU A 135 -7.91 12.21 1.12
C GLU A 135 -6.82 11.37 0.41
N GLY A 136 -7.15 10.10 0.12
CA GLY A 136 -6.28 9.19 -0.62
C GLY A 136 -7.04 8.15 -1.45
N GLY A 137 -8.33 8.39 -1.72
CA GLY A 137 -9.24 7.41 -2.30
C GLY A 137 -9.81 7.77 -3.67
N ASP A 138 -9.08 8.48 -4.52
CA ASP A 138 -9.56 8.84 -5.87
C ASP A 138 -9.21 7.78 -6.94
N ALA A 139 -9.36 6.49 -6.60
CA ALA A 139 -9.16 5.38 -7.54
C ALA A 139 -10.21 4.26 -7.47
N VAL A 140 -11.31 4.41 -6.72
CA VAL A 140 -12.44 3.44 -6.72
C VAL A 140 -13.78 4.15 -6.97
N GLY A 141 -13.77 5.10 -7.90
CA GLY A 141 -14.96 5.88 -8.32
C GLY A 141 -15.52 5.53 -9.71
N VAL A 142 -15.10 4.44 -10.37
CA VAL A 142 -15.48 4.17 -11.79
C VAL A 142 -16.33 2.91 -12.01
N VAL A 143 -16.67 2.10 -10.99
CA VAL A 143 -17.47 0.87 -11.21
C VAL A 143 -18.70 0.76 -10.30
N ARG A 144 -19.48 1.84 -10.18
CA ARG A 144 -20.83 1.76 -9.60
C ARG A 144 -21.81 2.70 -10.30
N GLY A 145 -21.87 2.57 -11.63
CA GLY A 145 -22.77 3.35 -12.47
C GLY A 145 -22.91 2.78 -13.89
N ARG A 146 -23.21 1.48 -14.02
CA ARG A 146 -23.75 0.89 -15.26
C ARG A 146 -24.61 -0.34 -14.96
N GLU A 147 -25.76 -0.13 -14.32
CA GLU A 147 -26.87 -1.08 -14.40
C GLU A 147 -28.20 -0.31 -14.39
N HIS A 148 -28.53 0.34 -15.51
CA HIS A 148 -29.92 0.55 -15.90
C HIS A 148 -30.05 0.93 -17.38
N ASP A 149 -29.75 0.00 -18.29
CA ASP A 149 -30.49 -0.20 -19.54
C ASP A 149 -29.79 -1.23 -20.43
N LEU A 150 -30.25 -2.48 -20.36
CA LEU A 150 -30.16 -3.43 -21.47
C LEU A 150 -31.49 -4.18 -21.58
N PRO A 151 -32.06 -4.30 -22.80
CA PRO A 151 -33.40 -4.83 -23.00
C PRO A 151 -33.46 -6.34 -22.73
N ARG A 152 -34.55 -6.75 -22.09
CA ARG A 152 -34.97 -8.15 -21.94
C ARG A 152 -35.01 -8.83 -23.32
N GLN A 153 -34.11 -9.77 -23.58
CA GLN A 153 -34.36 -10.83 -24.56
C GLN A 153 -34.87 -12.06 -23.81
N GLU A 154 -36.13 -12.37 -24.10
CA GLU A 154 -36.83 -13.57 -23.71
C GLU A 154 -36.06 -14.82 -24.18
N ARG A 155 -35.92 -15.78 -23.28
CA ARG A 155 -35.82 -17.18 -23.68
C ARG A 155 -37.19 -17.62 -24.18
N SER A 156 -37.32 -17.94 -25.45
CA SER A 156 -38.25 -18.98 -25.90
C SER A 156 -37.95 -19.44 -27.32
N ARG A 157 -37.66 -20.75 -27.42
CA ARG A 157 -37.61 -21.62 -28.61
C ARG A 157 -36.33 -21.61 -29.44
#